data_AF-A0A6A5VKV8-F1
#
_entry.id   AF-A0A6A5VKV8-F1
#
_cell.length_a   1.000
_cell.length_b   1.000
_cell.length_c   1.000
_cell.angle_alpha   90.00
_cell.angle_beta   90.00
_cell.angle_gamma   90.00
#
_symmetry.space_group_name_H-M   'P 1'
#
loop_
_entity.id
_entity.type
_entity.pdbx_description
1 polymer ?
#
loop_
_entity_poly.entity_id
_entity_poly.type
_entity_poly.pdbx_seq_one_letter_code
_entity_poly.pdbx_strand_id
1 'polypeptide(L)'
;MKLKRNSATEHERVTDHGPVHNRPSRLLFSLGILTTYIYRSGTILIQPNMATTFTSSDAALAPPILRLPVELHQEIISHLVPADVFDFRKTNRYFHRTIAPISPTLDDLLCIEKRYNGTMGFACKHCLCVRPQAEFSTATLRGKTGPNGGSRYKRFCAECGFNVTERECYSPGARAVVKGPP
;
A
#
# COMPACT_ATOMS: atom_id res chain seq x y z
N MET A 1 38.38 38.44 -13.38
CA MET A 1 37.44 39.52 -13.79
C MET A 1 36.08 39.22 -13.19
N LYS A 2 35.60 40.13 -12.33
CA LYS A 2 34.30 40.07 -11.64
C LYS A 2 33.24 40.69 -12.55
N LEU A 3 32.11 40.02 -12.73
CA LEU A 3 30.88 40.65 -13.22
C LEU A 3 29.74 40.32 -12.26
N LYS A 4 29.50 41.29 -11.37
CA LYS A 4 28.28 41.48 -10.57
C LYS A 4 27.14 41.86 -11.51
N ARG A 5 25.95 41.27 -11.31
CA ARG A 5 24.69 41.98 -11.53
C ARG A 5 23.82 41.80 -10.29
N ASN A 6 23.39 42.92 -9.76
CA ASN A 6 22.53 43.09 -8.59
C ASN A 6 21.10 43.44 -9.05
N SER A 7 20.15 43.16 -8.16
CA SER A 7 18.94 43.95 -7.82
C SER A 7 17.79 44.00 -8.86
N ALA A 8 16.50 44.05 -8.52
CA ALA A 8 15.82 44.43 -7.27
C ALA A 8 14.31 44.03 -7.26
N THR A 9 13.78 43.81 -6.04
CA THR A 9 12.46 44.19 -5.45
C THR A 9 11.10 43.99 -6.13
N GLU A 10 10.19 43.32 -5.40
CA GLU A 10 8.84 43.80 -4.98
C GLU A 10 8.36 42.89 -3.83
N HIS A 11 8.51 43.26 -2.55
CA HIS A 11 7.52 43.91 -1.68
C HIS A 11 6.04 43.76 -2.07
N GLU A 12 5.33 42.84 -1.43
CA GLU A 12 3.93 43.05 -1.06
C GLU A 12 3.63 42.44 0.31
N ARG A 13 3.34 43.33 1.28
CA ARG A 13 2.72 43.01 2.57
C ARG A 13 1.22 43.19 2.39
N VAL A 14 0.43 42.19 2.74
CA VAL A 14 -0.95 42.40 3.23
C VAL A 14 -1.18 41.48 4.43
N THR A 15 -1.50 42.13 5.54
CA THR A 15 -1.98 41.58 6.82
C THR A 15 -3.43 41.16 6.70
N ASP A 16 -3.82 40.02 7.29
CA ASP A 16 -5.08 39.99 8.06
C ASP A 16 -5.07 38.87 9.12
N HIS A 17 -5.40 39.26 10.35
CA HIS A 17 -5.56 38.41 11.53
C HIS A 17 -7.05 38.19 11.76
N GLY A 18 -7.55 36.99 11.46
CA GLY A 18 -8.91 36.53 11.80
C GLY A 18 -8.90 35.37 12.79
N PRO A 19 -9.96 35.19 13.60
CA PRO A 19 -9.86 34.61 14.95
C PRO A 19 -9.75 33.09 14.98
N VAL A 20 -8.94 32.63 15.94
CA VAL A 20 -8.78 31.23 16.36
C VAL A 20 -10.07 30.76 17.02
N HIS A 21 -10.91 30.05 16.26
CA HIS A 21 -12.01 29.29 16.83
C HIS A 21 -11.50 27.94 17.34
N ASN A 22 -11.28 27.94 18.65
CA ASN A 22 -11.13 26.78 19.52
C ASN A 22 -12.33 25.83 19.36
N ARG A 23 -12.09 24.58 18.97
CA ARG A 23 -13.08 23.48 19.08
C ARG A 23 -12.41 22.18 19.52
N PRO A 24 -13.15 21.35 20.28
CA PRO A 24 -12.60 20.58 21.38
C PRO A 24 -11.98 19.27 20.92
N SER A 25 -10.94 18.90 21.67
CA SER A 25 -10.36 17.57 21.78
C SER A 25 -11.45 16.49 21.82
N ARG A 26 -11.50 15.66 20.79
CA ARG A 26 -12.09 14.31 20.88
C ARG A 26 -10.98 13.29 20.64
N LEU A 27 -10.38 12.89 21.76
CA LEU A 27 -9.75 11.59 21.91
C LEU A 27 -10.82 10.49 21.74
N LEU A 28 -10.37 9.28 21.37
CA LEU A 28 -11.13 8.04 21.09
C LEU A 28 -11.73 8.06 19.67
N PHE A 29 -11.31 7.23 18.71
CA PHE A 29 -11.11 5.79 18.79
C PHE A 29 -9.91 5.32 17.95
N SER A 30 -8.93 4.73 18.63
CA SER A 30 -8.16 3.60 18.12
C SER A 30 -9.09 2.40 17.96
N LEU A 31 -9.14 1.80 16.76
CA LEU A 31 -9.26 0.36 16.45
C LEU A 31 -9.87 0.16 15.04
N GLY A 32 -9.08 -0.48 14.16
CA GLY A 32 -9.58 -1.37 13.11
C GLY A 32 -10.32 -0.77 11.92
N ILE A 33 -9.60 -0.53 10.82
CA ILE A 33 -10.16 -0.78 9.47
C ILE A 33 -9.18 -1.71 8.73
N LEU A 34 -9.16 -2.95 9.21
CA LEU A 34 -8.87 -4.11 8.39
C LEU A 34 -10.15 -4.42 7.60
N THR A 35 -9.98 -4.75 6.33
CA THR A 35 -10.92 -5.43 5.41
C THR A 35 -12.13 -4.64 4.91
N THR A 36 -12.21 -4.47 3.57
CA THR A 36 -13.38 -4.84 2.76
C THR A 36 -13.10 -4.62 1.26
N TYR A 37 -12.57 -5.66 0.60
CA TYR A 37 -12.98 -5.93 -0.79
C TYR A 37 -14.01 -7.05 -0.70
N ILE A 38 -15.27 -6.65 -0.78
CA ILE A 38 -16.45 -7.51 -0.61
C ILE A 38 -16.60 -8.34 -1.89
N TYR A 39 -16.14 -9.59 -1.85
CA TYR A 39 -16.69 -10.61 -2.75
C TYR A 39 -17.76 -11.39 -2.00
N ARG A 40 -19.00 -11.11 -2.43
CA ARG A 40 -20.30 -11.69 -2.09
C ARG A 40 -20.29 -12.98 -1.27
N SER A 41 -21.07 -12.91 -0.20
CA SER A 41 -21.35 -13.91 0.83
C SER A 41 -21.73 -15.28 0.29
N GLY A 42 -21.01 -16.28 0.77
CA GLY A 42 -21.46 -17.65 0.94
C GLY A 42 -20.88 -18.13 2.27
N THR A 43 -21.66 -18.01 3.34
CA THR A 43 -21.30 -18.49 4.68
C THR A 43 -21.37 -20.01 4.70
N ILE A 44 -20.24 -20.69 4.86
CA ILE A 44 -20.22 -22.06 5.37
C ILE A 44 -19.79 -21.96 6.83
N LEU A 45 -20.72 -22.25 7.73
CA LEU A 45 -20.46 -22.49 9.14
C LEU A 45 -19.58 -23.75 9.24
N ILE A 46 -18.35 -23.62 9.73
CA ILE A 46 -17.53 -24.79 10.07
C ILE A 46 -17.79 -25.07 11.56
N GLN A 47 -18.58 -26.11 11.82
CA GLN A 47 -18.65 -26.74 13.14
C GLN A 47 -17.30 -27.40 13.46
N PRO A 48 -16.80 -27.35 14.70
CA PRO A 48 -15.69 -28.17 15.10
C PRO A 48 -16.20 -29.59 15.37
N ASN A 49 -15.40 -30.57 14.98
CA ASN A 49 -15.50 -31.96 15.38
C ASN A 49 -16.56 -32.81 14.65
N MET A 50 -16.14 -33.45 13.57
CA MET A 50 -16.45 -34.85 13.25
C MET A 50 -15.36 -35.32 12.29
N ALA A 51 -14.74 -36.47 12.59
CA ALA A 51 -13.76 -37.13 11.74
C ALA A 51 -14.28 -37.24 10.31
N THR A 52 -13.79 -36.38 9.41
CA THR A 52 -14.15 -36.44 8.01
C THR A 52 -13.28 -37.51 7.39
N THR A 53 -13.79 -38.73 7.31
CA THR A 53 -13.30 -39.71 6.35
C THR A 53 -13.46 -39.09 4.97
N PHE A 54 -12.38 -38.49 4.46
CA PHE A 54 -12.26 -38.10 3.07
C PHE A 54 -12.46 -39.38 2.25
N THR A 55 -13.56 -39.48 1.54
CA THR A 55 -13.71 -40.47 0.47
C THR A 55 -12.60 -40.18 -0.55
N SER A 56 -11.71 -41.15 -0.74
CA SER A 56 -10.49 -41.08 -1.58
C SER A 56 -10.72 -40.51 -3.00
N SER A 57 -11.95 -40.54 -3.49
CA SER A 57 -12.36 -40.07 -4.83
C SER A 57 -12.30 -38.55 -5.01
N ASP A 58 -12.66 -37.74 -4.01
CA ASP A 58 -12.68 -36.26 -4.17
C ASP A 58 -11.29 -35.64 -4.05
N ALA A 59 -10.40 -36.26 -3.26
CA ALA A 59 -9.00 -35.84 -3.17
C ALA A 59 -8.26 -36.02 -4.52
N ALA A 60 -8.72 -36.93 -5.39
CA ALA A 60 -8.12 -37.16 -6.69
C ALA A 60 -8.37 -36.02 -7.70
N LEU A 61 -9.44 -35.23 -7.51
CA LEU A 61 -9.81 -34.12 -8.39
C LEU A 61 -9.16 -32.79 -8.00
N ALA A 62 -8.63 -32.68 -6.78
CA ALA A 62 -7.94 -31.48 -6.34
C ALA A 62 -6.60 -31.32 -7.10
N PRO A 63 -6.25 -30.08 -7.50
CA PRO A 63 -4.93 -29.77 -8.05
C PRO A 63 -3.82 -30.36 -7.17
N PRO A 64 -2.76 -30.95 -7.75
CA PRO A 64 -1.70 -31.63 -6.99
C PRO A 64 -1.12 -30.80 -5.85
N ILE A 65 -0.97 -29.49 -6.08
CA ILE A 65 -0.45 -28.57 -5.05
C ILE A 65 -1.35 -28.50 -3.82
N LEU A 66 -2.69 -28.54 -3.96
CA LEU A 66 -3.61 -28.46 -2.83
C LEU A 66 -3.73 -29.77 -2.03
N ARG A 67 -3.11 -30.85 -2.51
CA ARG A 67 -3.05 -32.15 -1.83
C ARG A 67 -1.85 -32.25 -0.89
N LEU A 68 -0.94 -31.29 -0.92
CA LEU A 68 0.22 -31.26 -0.05
C LEU A 68 -0.18 -30.88 1.39
N PRO A 69 0.50 -31.42 2.41
CA PRO A 69 0.40 -30.92 3.78
C PRO A 69 0.72 -29.43 3.89
N VAL A 70 0.15 -28.76 4.90
CA VAL A 70 0.32 -27.31 5.10
C VAL A 70 1.78 -26.91 5.35
N GLU A 71 2.57 -27.81 5.95
CA GLU A 71 4.00 -27.63 6.20
C GLU A 71 4.76 -27.51 4.88
N LEU A 72 4.41 -28.32 3.87
CA LEU A 72 5.01 -28.22 2.54
C LEU A 72 4.57 -26.96 1.81
N HIS A 73 3.34 -26.48 2.03
CA HIS A 73 2.93 -25.17 1.52
C HIS A 73 3.78 -24.05 2.10
N GLN A 74 4.00 -24.05 3.42
CA GLN A 74 4.83 -23.06 4.10
C GLN A 74 6.27 -23.09 3.61
N GLU A 75 6.82 -24.30 3.41
CA GLU A 75 8.15 -24.47 2.83
C GLU A 75 8.20 -23.92 1.40
N ILE A 76 7.23 -24.24 0.54
CA ILE A 76 7.17 -23.67 -0.82
C ILE A 76 7.13 -22.14 -0.77
N ILE A 77 6.31 -21.57 0.11
CA ILE A 77 6.17 -20.11 0.28
C ILE A 77 7.49 -19.48 0.73
N SER A 78 8.29 -20.15 1.57
CA SER A 78 9.56 -19.61 2.07
C SER A 78 10.63 -19.41 0.98
N HIS A 79 10.50 -20.14 -0.14
CA HIS A 79 11.38 -20.03 -1.31
C HIS A 79 10.89 -19.01 -2.37
N LEU A 80 9.71 -18.42 -2.19
CA LEU A 80 9.17 -17.45 -3.15
C LEU A 80 9.66 -16.02 -2.87
N VAL A 81 9.97 -15.28 -3.93
CA VAL A 81 10.20 -13.84 -3.82
C VAL A 81 8.87 -13.11 -3.54
N PRO A 82 8.88 -11.90 -2.94
CA PRO A 82 7.65 -11.23 -2.50
C PRO A 82 6.60 -11.05 -3.60
N ALA A 83 7.04 -10.80 -4.83
CA ALA A 83 6.15 -10.65 -5.97
C ALA A 83 5.47 -11.97 -6.36
N ASP A 84 6.16 -13.10 -6.23
CA ASP A 84 5.58 -14.42 -6.48
C ASP A 84 4.66 -14.85 -5.33
N VAL A 85 4.98 -14.49 -4.07
CA VAL A 85 4.05 -14.65 -2.95
C VAL A 85 2.75 -13.89 -3.20
N PHE A 86 2.85 -12.66 -3.71
CA PHE A 86 1.70 -11.85 -4.07
C PHE A 86 0.87 -12.46 -5.21
N ASP A 87 1.51 -12.96 -6.26
CA ASP A 87 0.83 -13.72 -7.33
C ASP A 87 0.18 -14.99 -6.77
N PHE A 88 0.87 -15.73 -5.91
CA PHE A 88 0.39 -16.99 -5.33
C PHE A 88 -0.85 -16.79 -4.46
N ARG A 89 -0.89 -15.71 -3.66
CA ARG A 89 -2.08 -15.32 -2.87
C ARG A 89 -3.31 -15.04 -3.74
N LYS A 90 -3.14 -14.63 -5.00
CA LYS A 90 -4.27 -14.34 -5.91
C LYS A 90 -4.85 -15.59 -6.56
N THR A 91 -4.12 -16.70 -6.57
CA THR A 91 -4.52 -17.92 -7.30
C THR A 91 -5.75 -18.61 -6.70
N ASN A 92 -5.87 -18.66 -5.36
CA ASN A 92 -6.98 -19.32 -4.67
C ASN A 92 -7.20 -18.72 -3.27
N ARG A 93 -8.45 -18.75 -2.82
CA ARG A 93 -8.89 -18.42 -1.46
C ARG A 93 -8.14 -19.19 -0.37
N TYR A 94 -7.71 -20.44 -0.63
CA TYR A 94 -6.87 -21.21 0.30
C TYR A 94 -5.55 -20.47 0.57
N PHE A 95 -4.72 -20.27 -0.45
CA PHE A 95 -3.42 -19.59 -0.30
C PHE A 95 -3.57 -18.13 0.14
N HIS A 96 -4.63 -17.44 -0.28
CA HIS A 96 -4.93 -16.10 0.23
C HIS A 96 -5.05 -16.05 1.77
N ARG A 97 -5.61 -17.11 2.37
CA ARG A 97 -5.82 -17.21 3.83
C ARG A 97 -4.63 -17.85 4.56
N THR A 98 -4.01 -18.87 3.96
CA THR A 98 -2.91 -19.63 4.57
C THR A 98 -1.61 -18.85 4.58
N ILE A 99 -1.34 -18.09 3.53
CA ILE A 99 -0.22 -17.15 3.51
C ILE A 99 -0.62 -16.02 4.46
N ALA A 100 -0.06 -16.06 5.67
CA ALA A 100 -0.27 -15.01 6.66
C ALA A 100 -0.06 -13.65 6.00
N PRO A 101 -0.81 -12.61 6.39
CA PRO A 101 -0.49 -11.25 6.00
C PRO A 101 0.87 -10.89 6.62
N ILE A 102 1.95 -11.24 5.93
CA ILE A 102 3.28 -10.69 6.17
C ILE A 102 3.09 -9.19 6.01
N SER A 103 3.39 -8.41 7.06
CA SER A 103 3.46 -6.97 6.93
C SER A 103 4.55 -6.68 5.90
N PRO A 104 4.19 -6.25 4.68
CA PRO A 104 5.14 -6.20 3.59
C PRO A 104 6.19 -5.14 3.92
N THR A 105 7.46 -5.45 3.68
CA THR A 105 8.51 -4.44 3.74
C THR A 105 8.38 -3.50 2.56
N LEU A 106 8.99 -2.31 2.64
CA LEU A 106 9.02 -1.39 1.50
C LEU A 106 9.69 -2.02 0.27
N ASP A 107 10.73 -2.83 0.49
CA ASP A 107 11.43 -3.51 -0.60
C ASP A 107 10.55 -4.55 -1.28
N ASP A 108 9.68 -5.24 -0.54
CA ASP A 108 8.67 -6.15 -1.10
C ASP A 108 7.71 -5.41 -2.03
N LEU A 109 7.22 -4.24 -1.60
CA LEU A 109 6.30 -3.42 -2.38
C LEU A 109 6.98 -2.84 -3.63
N LEU A 110 8.25 -2.44 -3.53
CA LEU A 110 9.03 -1.96 -4.66
C LEU A 110 9.33 -3.11 -5.65
N CYS A 111 9.53 -4.33 -5.16
CA CYS A 111 9.66 -5.53 -5.99
C CYS A 111 8.37 -5.78 -6.78
N ILE A 112 7.22 -5.74 -6.10
CA ILE A 112 5.89 -5.87 -6.70
C ILE A 112 5.66 -4.78 -7.76
N GLU A 113 5.87 -3.51 -7.40
CA GLU A 113 5.72 -2.38 -8.32
C GLU A 113 6.57 -2.58 -9.59
N LYS A 114 7.84 -2.97 -9.42
CA LYS A 114 8.77 -3.20 -10.52
C LYS A 114 8.30 -4.35 -11.42
N ARG A 115 7.80 -5.46 -10.85
CA ARG A 115 7.29 -6.60 -11.64
C ARG A 115 6.13 -6.20 -12.53
N TYR A 116 5.23 -5.34 -12.04
CA TYR A 116 4.07 -4.88 -12.80
C TYR A 116 4.30 -3.55 -13.53
N ASN A 117 5.53 -3.05 -13.60
CA ASN A 117 5.88 -1.76 -14.22
C ASN A 117 4.96 -0.60 -13.79
N GLY A 118 4.53 -0.58 -12.52
CA GLY A 118 3.64 0.45 -11.97
C GLY A 118 2.17 0.37 -12.43
N THR A 119 1.76 -0.61 -13.23
CA THR A 119 0.37 -0.76 -13.71
C THR A 119 -0.63 -1.04 -12.59
N MET A 120 -0.20 -1.75 -11.55
CA MET A 120 -0.99 -2.03 -10.35
C MET A 120 -0.95 -0.89 -9.32
N GLY A 121 -0.12 0.14 -9.57
CA GLY A 121 0.11 1.24 -8.64
C GLY A 121 1.57 1.37 -8.19
N PHE A 122 1.80 2.22 -7.18
CA PHE A 122 3.12 2.55 -6.65
C PHE A 122 3.21 2.27 -5.14
N ALA A 123 4.39 1.91 -4.66
CA ALA A 123 4.65 1.68 -3.25
C ALA A 123 4.65 2.99 -2.44
N CYS A 124 3.94 3.00 -1.32
CA CYS A 124 4.01 4.04 -0.30
C CYS A 124 4.88 3.56 0.87
N LYS A 125 5.90 4.33 1.25
CA LYS A 125 6.81 4.00 2.35
C LYS A 125 6.20 4.08 3.75
N HIS A 126 5.10 4.82 3.90
CA HIS A 126 4.51 5.10 5.21
C HIS A 126 3.40 4.12 5.56
N CYS A 127 2.40 3.96 4.69
CA CYS A 127 1.32 2.98 4.90
C CYS A 127 1.68 1.55 4.46
N LEU A 128 2.86 1.34 3.87
CA LEU A 128 3.33 0.04 3.39
C LEU A 128 2.30 -0.68 2.48
N CYS A 129 1.70 0.08 1.56
CA CYS A 129 0.75 -0.42 0.58
C CYS A 129 1.16 0.00 -0.84
N VAL A 130 0.78 -0.81 -1.85
CA VAL A 130 0.73 -0.37 -3.24
C VAL A 130 -0.57 0.41 -3.44
N ARG A 131 -0.48 1.65 -3.91
CA ARG A 131 -1.64 2.52 -4.14
C ARG A 131 -1.76 2.91 -5.62
N PRO A 132 -2.97 3.13 -6.15
CA PRO A 132 -3.18 3.62 -7.50
C PRO A 132 -2.37 4.90 -7.78
N GLN A 133 -2.02 5.13 -9.05
CA GLN A 133 -1.34 6.35 -9.49
C GLN A 133 -2.07 7.62 -9.04
N ALA A 134 -3.39 7.58 -9.07
CA ALA A 134 -4.28 8.66 -8.66
C ALA A 134 -4.19 9.00 -7.17
N GLU A 135 -3.53 8.20 -6.34
CA GLU A 135 -3.31 8.51 -4.92
C GLU A 135 -1.95 9.17 -4.66
N PHE A 136 -1.15 9.43 -5.69
CA PHE A 136 0.15 10.10 -5.56
C PHE A 136 0.12 11.50 -6.18
N SER A 137 0.92 12.41 -5.62
CA SER A 137 1.10 13.71 -6.26
C SER A 137 1.86 13.54 -7.58
N THR A 138 1.52 14.37 -8.56
CA THR A 138 2.27 14.43 -9.83
C THR A 138 3.74 14.75 -9.62
N ALA A 139 4.09 15.47 -8.55
CA ALA A 139 5.47 15.77 -8.19
C ALA A 139 6.23 14.51 -7.75
N THR A 140 5.63 13.66 -6.91
CA THR A 140 6.28 12.42 -6.44
C THR A 140 6.41 11.36 -7.54
N LEU A 141 5.57 11.41 -8.56
CA LEU A 141 5.65 10.53 -9.73
C LEU A 141 6.61 11.02 -10.81
N ARG A 142 7.14 12.24 -10.69
CA ARG A 142 8.10 12.83 -11.63
C ARG A 142 9.52 12.79 -11.05
N GLY A 143 10.53 12.88 -11.93
CA GLY A 143 11.93 12.99 -11.53
C GLY A 143 12.46 11.78 -10.76
N LYS A 144 13.26 12.03 -9.71
CA LYS A 144 14.02 10.98 -8.99
C LYS A 144 13.13 9.98 -8.23
N THR A 145 11.93 10.37 -7.84
CA THR A 145 10.98 9.50 -7.12
C THR A 145 10.01 8.79 -8.06
N GLY A 146 10.00 9.12 -9.35
CA GLY A 146 9.11 8.53 -10.34
C GLY A 146 9.36 7.04 -10.61
N PRO A 147 8.55 6.40 -11.47
CA PRO A 147 8.56 4.95 -11.72
C PRO A 147 9.92 4.37 -12.12
N ASN A 148 10.75 5.16 -12.80
CA ASN A 148 12.10 4.79 -13.23
C ASN A 148 13.21 5.54 -12.47
N GLY A 149 12.85 6.23 -11.38
CA GLY A 149 13.77 7.03 -10.58
C GLY A 149 14.57 6.22 -9.55
N GLY A 150 15.75 6.71 -9.19
CA GLY A 150 16.60 6.07 -8.16
C GLY A 150 16.10 6.23 -6.72
N SER A 151 15.12 7.09 -6.47
CA SER A 151 14.61 7.44 -5.14
C SER A 151 13.15 7.00 -4.93
N ARG A 152 12.71 5.94 -5.61
CA ARG A 152 11.34 5.39 -5.52
C ARG A 152 10.91 5.04 -4.09
N TYR A 153 11.85 4.59 -3.27
CA TYR A 153 11.66 4.28 -1.86
C TYR A 153 11.28 5.50 -0.99
N LYS A 154 11.45 6.73 -1.50
CA LYS A 154 11.06 7.95 -0.77
C LYS A 154 9.60 8.36 -1.00
N ARG A 155 8.87 7.71 -1.90
CA ARG A 155 7.48 8.06 -2.20
C ARG A 155 6.53 7.77 -1.05
N PHE A 156 5.50 8.59 -0.97
CA PHE A 156 4.35 8.41 -0.10
C PHE A 156 3.08 8.81 -0.86
N CYS A 157 1.96 8.18 -0.53
CA CYS A 157 0.65 8.54 -1.08
C CYS A 157 0.18 9.88 -0.49
N ALA A 158 -0.81 10.48 -1.13
CA ALA A 158 -1.38 11.76 -0.72
C ALA A 158 -1.92 11.70 0.71
N GLU A 159 -2.62 10.62 1.06
CA GLU A 159 -3.17 10.40 2.40
C GLU A 159 -2.10 10.46 3.50
N CYS A 160 -0.99 9.71 3.32
CA CYS A 160 0.18 9.76 4.19
C CYS A 160 0.83 11.16 4.20
N GLY A 161 0.97 11.78 3.03
CA GLY A 161 1.58 13.10 2.89
C GLY A 161 0.80 14.23 3.57
N PHE A 162 -0.51 14.09 3.77
CA PHE A 162 -1.33 15.05 4.53
C PHE A 162 -1.40 14.71 6.01
N ASN A 163 -0.93 13.54 6.43
CA ASN A 163 -0.91 13.14 7.83
C ASN A 163 0.29 13.78 8.55
N VAL A 164 0.01 14.75 9.41
CA VAL A 164 1.00 15.57 10.13
C VAL A 164 1.85 14.75 11.12
N THR A 165 1.43 13.52 11.43
CA THR A 165 2.21 12.63 12.32
C THR A 165 3.46 12.05 11.66
N GLU A 166 3.55 12.11 10.34
CA GLU A 166 4.68 11.55 9.58
C GLU A 166 5.79 12.60 9.38
N ARG A 167 7.05 12.17 9.57
CA ARG A 167 8.23 13.07 9.52
C ARG A 167 8.49 13.67 8.13
N GLU A 168 7.94 13.07 7.09
CA GLU A 168 8.12 13.50 5.70
C GLU A 168 6.75 13.70 5.04
N CYS A 169 6.07 14.77 5.45
CA CYS A 169 4.78 15.21 4.93
C CYS A 169 4.92 16.37 3.93
N TYR A 170 3.85 16.70 3.22
CA TYR A 170 3.80 17.93 2.44
C TYR A 170 3.95 19.13 3.38
N SER A 171 4.83 20.08 3.05
CA SER A 171 5.01 21.29 3.86
C SER A 171 3.68 22.05 3.96
N PRO A 172 3.35 22.65 5.12
CA PRO A 172 2.18 23.51 5.24
C PRO A 172 2.18 24.60 4.16
N GLY A 173 1.04 24.77 3.48
CA GLY A 173 0.89 25.69 2.35
C GLY A 173 1.41 25.17 1.00
N ALA A 174 2.04 24.00 0.93
CA ALA A 174 2.40 23.37 -0.34
C ALA A 174 1.17 22.83 -1.07
N ARG A 175 1.10 23.06 -2.39
CA ARG A 175 0.02 22.54 -3.24
C ARG A 175 0.42 21.19 -3.83
N ALA A 176 -0.18 20.11 -3.34
CA ALA A 176 -0.07 18.79 -3.96
C ALA A 176 -1.18 18.62 -5.03
N VAL A 177 -0.79 18.35 -6.28
CA VAL A 177 -1.74 18.02 -7.35
C VAL A 177 -1.81 16.51 -7.49
N VAL A 178 -2.94 15.96 -7.09
CA VAL A 178 -3.30 14.55 -7.20
C VAL A 178 -4.23 14.43 -8.42
N LYS A 179 -3.89 13.57 -9.38
CA LYS A 179 -4.79 13.33 -10.52
C LYS A 179 -5.95 12.48 -10.03
N GLY A 180 -7.19 12.93 -10.22
CA GLY A 180 -8.37 12.12 -9.96
C GLY A 180 -8.37 10.83 -10.81
N PRO A 181 -9.24 9.87 -10.47
CA PRO A 181 -9.49 8.73 -11.35
C PRO A 181 -9.92 9.22 -12.75
N PRO A 182 -9.58 8.48 -13.82
CA PRO A 182 -10.07 8.78 -15.17
C PRO A 182 -11.60 8.71 -15.25
#